data_AF-A0A7J0CK47-F1
#
_entry.id   AF-A0A7J0CK47-F1
#
_cell.length_a   1.000
_cell.length_b   1.000
_cell.length_c   1.000
_cell.angle_alpha   90.00
_cell.angle_beta   90.00
_cell.angle_gamma   90.00
#
_symmetry.space_group_name_H-M   'P 1'
#
loop_
_entity.id
_entity.type
_entity.pdbx_description
1 polymer ?
#
loop_
_entity_poly.entity_id
_entity_poly.type
_entity_poly.pdbx_seq_one_letter_code
_entity_poly.pdbx_strand_id
1 'polypeptide(L)' 'MLFHWFTGVGEWAGHEFNEDSATVKMVIAAFEAVWERAIPHEEFTT' A
#
# COMPACT_ATOMS: atom_id res chain seq x y z
N MET A 1 2.46 -5.82 10.09
CA MET A 1 2.29 -4.90 8.94
C MET A 1 2.56 -3.49 9.42
N LEU A 2 3.49 -2.79 8.76
CA LEU A 2 3.94 -1.47 9.17
C LEU A 2 3.15 -0.41 8.39
N PHE A 3 2.43 0.45 9.09
CA PHE A 3 1.71 1.58 8.51
C PHE A 3 2.49 2.85 8.76
N HIS A 4 2.78 3.60 7.70
CA HIS A 4 3.33 4.95 7.81
C HIS A 4 2.20 5.95 7.63
N TRP A 5 2.07 6.86 8.59
CA TRP A 5 1.12 7.95 8.51
C TRP A 5 1.82 9.20 8.02
N PHE A 6 1.15 9.91 7.11
CA PHE A 6 1.61 11.18 6.58
C PHE A 6 0.54 12.23 6.86
N THR A 7 0.97 13.46 7.14
CA THR A 7 0.08 14.58 7.49
C THR A 7 -0.75 15.11 6.32
N GLY A 8 -0.69 14.46 5.15
CA GLY A 8 -1.35 14.90 3.91
C GLY A 8 -0.61 16.01 3.16
N VAL A 9 0.29 16.75 3.83
CA VAL A 9 1.21 17.72 3.21
C VAL A 9 2.60 17.14 2.93
N GLY A 10 2.73 15.81 3.06
CA GLY A 10 3.98 15.07 2.80
C GLY A 10 4.92 14.97 4.00
N GLU A 11 4.59 15.54 5.15
CA GLU A 11 5.37 15.34 6.37
C GLU A 11 5.05 13.99 7.00
N TRP A 12 6.08 13.36 7.59
CA TRP A 12 5.93 12.10 8.29
C TRP A 12 5.27 12.32 9.65
N ALA A 13 4.06 11.77 9.83
CA ALA A 13 3.30 11.88 11.07
C ALA A 13 3.66 10.78 12.08
N GLY A 14 4.25 9.68 11.61
CA GLY A 14 4.68 8.56 12.44
C GLY A 14 4.48 7.21 11.76
N HIS A 15 4.63 6.15 12.55
CA HIS A 15 4.34 4.80 12.10
C HIS A 15 3.69 3.97 13.21
N GLU A 16 2.87 3.01 12.81
CA GLU A 16 2.31 1.99 13.70
C GLU A 16 2.60 0.60 13.13
N PHE A 17 3.00 -0.32 14.02
CA PHE A 17 3.14 -1.72 13.69
C PHE A 17 1.88 -2.48 14.12
N ASN A 18 1.17 -3.05 13.14
CA ASN A 18 -0.07 -3.78 13.37
C ASN A 18 0.12 -5.28 13.07
N GLU A 19 -0.15 -6.14 14.04
CA GLU A 19 0.00 -7.60 13.94
C GLU A 19 -1.32 -8.34 13.69
N ASP A 20 -2.42 -7.62 13.47
CA ASP A 20 -3.71 -8.22 13.21
C ASP A 20 -3.72 -8.97 11.86
N SER A 21 -3.94 -10.28 11.94
CA SER A 21 -3.92 -11.16 10.78
C SER A 21 -5.01 -10.86 9.74
N ALA A 22 -6.15 -10.30 10.13
CA ALA A 22 -7.21 -9.89 9.21
C ALA A 22 -6.79 -8.63 8.44
N THR A 23 -6.18 -7.66 9.12
CA THR A 23 -5.61 -6.47 8.48
C THR A 23 -4.54 -6.83 7.45
N VAL A 24 -3.63 -7.75 7.78
CA VAL A 24 -2.60 -8.23 6.85
C VAL A 24 -3.23 -8.85 5.59
N LYS A 25 -4.24 -9.71 5.75
CA LYS A 25 -4.94 -10.35 4.62
C LYS A 25 -5.64 -9.34 3.72
N MET A 26 -6.30 -8.33 4.29
CA MET A 26 -6.97 -7.29 3.50
C MET A 26 -5.99 -6.51 2.63
N VAL A 27 -4.84 -6.13 3.19
CA VAL A 27 -3.83 -5.37 2.43
C VAL A 27 -3.19 -6.23 1.35
N ILE A 28 -2.91 -7.52 1.61
CA ILE A 28 -2.43 -8.45 0.57
C ILE A 28 -3.41 -8.51 -0.60
N ALA A 29 -4.69 -8.73 -0.32
CA ALA A 29 -5.72 -8.80 -1.36
C ALA A 29 -5.85 -7.48 -2.15
N ALA A 30 -5.68 -6.33 -1.48
CA ALA A 30 -5.68 -5.03 -2.14
C ALA A 30 -4.49 -4.87 -3.10
N PHE A 31 -3.28 -5.25 -2.68
CA PHE A 31 -2.09 -5.22 -3.54
C PHE A 31 -2.22 -6.15 -4.75
N GLU A 32 -2.72 -7.37 -4.56
CA GLU A 32 -2.99 -8.31 -5.66
C GLU A 32 -4.01 -7.71 -6.64
N ALA A 33 -5.10 -7.12 -6.14
CA ALA A 33 -6.11 -6.49 -6.99
C ALA A 33 -5.58 -5.28 -7.78
N VAL A 34 -4.60 -4.55 -7.26
CA VAL A 34 -3.90 -3.48 -7.99
C VAL A 34 -3.01 -4.06 -9.07
N TRP A 35 -2.30 -5.16 -8.77
CA TRP A 35 -1.42 -5.82 -9.74
C TRP A 35 -2.17 -6.34 -10.96
N GLU A 36 -3.35 -6.93 -10.76
CA GLU A 36 -4.24 -7.37 -11.85
C GLU A 36 -4.74 -6.23 -12.75
N ARG A 37 -4.68 -4.98 -12.25
CA ARG A 37 -5.08 -3.77 -12.98
C ARG A 37 -3.90 -2.96 -13.48
N ALA A 38 -2.68 -3.33 -13.09
CA ALA A 38 -1.48 -2.63 -13.51
C ALA A 38 -1.18 -2.94 -14.98
N ILE A 39 -0.67 -1.95 -15.70
CA ILE A 39 -0.08 -2.20 -17.02
C ILE A 39 1.39 -2.58 -16.84
N PRO A 40 1.95 -3.45 -17.70
CA PRO A 40 3.38 -3.70 -17.72
C PRO A 40 4.14 -2.39 -17.83
N HIS A 41 5.21 -2.24 -17.05
CA HIS A 41 6.00 -1.00 -17.01
C HIS A 41 6.61 -0.63 -18.37
N GLU A 42 6.81 -1.63 -19.24
CA GLU A 42 7.27 -1.45 -20.63
C GLU A 42 6.22 -0.77 -21.53
N GLU A 43 4.94 -0.86 -21.16
CA GLU A 43 3.81 -0.25 -21.86
C GLU A 43 3.40 1.10 -21.23
N PHE A 44 4.05 1.51 -20.14
CA PHE A 44 3.80 2.79 -19.48
C PHE A 44 4.46 3.93 -20.26
N THR A 45 3.68 4.60 -21.12
CA THR A 45 4.13 5.78 -21.86
C THR A 45 3.80 7.07 -21.09
N THR A 46 4.82 7.90 -20.83
CA THR A 46 4.69 9.24 -20.22
C THR A 46 3.93 10.22 -21.08
#